data_AF-A0A1H7JA29-F1
#
_entry.id   AF-A0A1H7JA29-F1
#
_cell.length_a   1.000
_cell.length_b   1.000
_cell.length_c   1.000
_cell.angle_alpha   90.00
_cell.angle_beta   90.00
_cell.angle_gamma   90.00
#
_symmetry.space_group_name_H-M   'P 1'
#
loop_
_entity.id
_entity.type
_entity.pdbx_description
1 polymer ?
#
loop_
_entity_poly.entity_id
_entity_poly.type
_entity_poly.pdbx_seq_one_letter_code
_entity_poly.pdbx_strand_id
1 'polypeptide(L)'
;MFLAALAASLLLTQGALGSELRKDGYGFQPPEGFVMVRPEPFAGSRAGAVTLEPDRPRFLSAALSEGEGPEAAVLLVSVVEETFSASPSERDDFSAAVVRHFERELGLALTPERVDRRMGPVPRVEVLGTLREAGQVRTVLVAGLASVGRHAVVMVSAPAVRWEELAPQVQASLETFRMEAPAHVSLSNRTTGALAGALAGALVASYMAWRRRRPENTSM
;
A
#
# COMPACT_ATOMS: atom_id res chain seq x y z
N MET A 1 -26.64 -16.79 23.77
CA MET A 1 -26.61 -15.31 23.55
C MET A 1 -25.33 -14.82 22.87
N PHE A 2 -24.17 -15.48 23.01
CA PHE A 2 -22.92 -15.07 22.32
C PHE A 2 -22.95 -15.19 20.78
N LEU A 3 -23.64 -16.20 20.22
CA LEU A 3 -23.74 -16.39 18.77
C LEU A 3 -24.56 -15.30 18.05
N ALA A 4 -25.56 -14.72 18.72
CA ALA A 4 -26.38 -13.65 18.14
C ALA A 4 -25.63 -12.31 18.08
N ALA A 5 -24.77 -12.02 19.07
CA ALA A 5 -23.92 -10.84 19.06
C ALA A 5 -22.79 -10.93 18.01
N LEU A 6 -22.26 -12.13 17.79
CA LEU A 6 -21.27 -12.38 16.74
C LEU A 6 -21.89 -12.24 15.34
N ALA A 7 -23.09 -12.81 15.14
CA ALA A 7 -23.83 -12.68 13.89
C ALA A 7 -24.28 -11.24 13.64
N ALA A 8 -24.69 -10.50 14.67
CA ALA A 8 -25.05 -9.09 14.55
C ALA A 8 -23.83 -8.19 14.24
N SER A 9 -22.65 -8.49 14.79
CA SER A 9 -21.41 -7.79 14.44
C SER A 9 -20.98 -8.05 12.99
N LEU A 10 -21.11 -9.31 12.53
CA LEU A 10 -20.84 -9.68 11.14
C LEU A 10 -21.84 -9.06 10.15
N LEU A 11 -23.12 -8.98 10.50
CA LEU A 11 -24.16 -8.40 9.65
C LEU A 11 -24.09 -6.86 9.57
N LEU A 12 -23.66 -6.17 10.63
CA LEU A 12 -23.47 -4.72 10.60
C LEU A 12 -22.25 -4.29 9.77
N THR A 13 -21.22 -5.15 9.67
CA THR A 13 -20.03 -4.85 8.84
C THR A 13 -20.23 -5.06 7.34
N GLN A 14 -21.25 -5.82 6.91
CA GLN A 14 -21.49 -6.05 5.48
C GLN A 14 -22.01 -4.80 4.75
N GLY A 15 -22.56 -3.82 5.47
CA GLY A 15 -22.98 -2.54 4.89
C GLY A 15 -21.86 -1.50 4.77
N ALA A 16 -20.71 -1.70 5.43
CA ALA A 16 -19.65 -0.69 5.56
C ALA A 16 -18.46 -0.91 4.60
N LEU A 17 -18.56 -1.86 3.68
CA LEU A 17 -17.51 -2.20 2.71
C LEU A 17 -18.03 -2.03 1.29
N GLY A 18 -17.14 -1.55 0.41
CA GLY A 18 -17.40 -1.39 -1.01
C GLY A 18 -17.39 -2.71 -1.80
N SER A 19 -17.47 -2.57 -3.12
CA SER A 19 -17.34 -3.69 -4.05
C SER A 19 -15.93 -4.30 -3.99
N GLU A 20 -15.85 -5.61 -4.21
CA GLU A 20 -14.56 -6.29 -4.26
C GLU A 20 -13.66 -5.72 -5.36
N LEU A 21 -12.46 -5.31 -4.97
CA LEU A 21 -11.39 -4.90 -5.85
C LEU A 21 -10.38 -6.06 -5.98
N ARG A 22 -10.16 -6.52 -7.21
CA ARG A 22 -9.12 -7.52 -7.55
C ARG A 22 -8.11 -6.91 -8.50
N LYS A 23 -6.83 -6.94 -8.12
CA LYS A 23 -5.75 -6.32 -8.89
C LYS A 23 -4.40 -6.93 -8.53
N ASP A 24 -3.52 -7.08 -9.52
CA ASP A 24 -2.10 -7.45 -9.34
C ASP A 24 -1.84 -8.68 -8.44
N GLY A 25 -2.78 -9.64 -8.46
CA GLY A 25 -2.71 -10.88 -7.71
C GLY A 25 -3.19 -10.79 -6.26
N TYR A 26 -4.01 -9.80 -5.91
CA TYR A 26 -4.73 -9.74 -4.64
C TYR A 26 -6.19 -9.34 -4.85
N GLY A 27 -7.01 -9.61 -3.84
CA GLY A 27 -8.40 -9.16 -3.75
C GLY A 27 -8.75 -8.66 -2.36
N PHE A 28 -9.56 -7.62 -2.26
CA PHE A 28 -10.11 -7.13 -0.99
C PHE A 28 -11.36 -6.27 -1.22
N GLN A 29 -12.13 -6.03 -0.17
CA GLN A 29 -13.24 -5.07 -0.19
C GLN A 29 -12.77 -3.80 0.54
N PRO A 30 -12.60 -2.65 -0.15
CA PRO A 30 -12.21 -1.40 0.49
C PRO A 30 -13.34 -0.90 1.43
N PRO A 31 -13.03 0.02 2.38
CA PRO A 31 -14.07 0.70 3.14
C PRO A 31 -15.07 1.41 2.22
N GLU A 32 -16.31 1.57 2.67
CA GLU A 32 -17.32 2.30 1.91
C GLU A 32 -16.84 3.73 1.58
N GLY A 33 -17.17 4.22 0.39
CA GLY A 33 -16.77 5.56 -0.08
C GLY A 33 -15.35 5.68 -0.65
N PHE A 34 -14.47 4.69 -0.44
CA PHE A 34 -13.16 4.67 -1.08
C PHE A 34 -13.30 4.31 -2.57
N VAL A 35 -12.93 5.25 -3.43
CA VAL A 35 -12.93 5.08 -4.88
C VAL A 35 -11.51 5.10 -5.42
N MET A 36 -11.24 4.28 -6.43
CA MET A 36 -9.92 4.24 -7.07
C MET A 36 -9.61 5.60 -7.72
N VAL A 37 -8.47 6.17 -7.37
CA VAL A 37 -7.98 7.40 -7.99
C VAL A 37 -7.05 7.08 -9.15
N ARG A 38 -6.94 8.04 -10.07
CA ARG A 38 -6.06 7.96 -11.24
C ARG A 38 -4.63 7.57 -10.82
N PRO A 39 -4.07 6.47 -11.35
CA PRO A 39 -2.77 5.95 -10.92
C PRO A 39 -1.57 6.72 -11.50
N GLU A 40 -1.77 7.59 -12.50
CA GLU A 40 -0.70 8.32 -13.19
C GLU A 40 0.19 9.17 -12.26
N PRO A 41 -0.31 9.86 -11.23
CA PRO A 41 0.52 10.58 -10.25
C PRO A 41 1.40 9.66 -9.41
N PHE A 42 1.07 8.36 -9.38
CA PHE A 42 1.69 7.34 -8.53
C PHE A 42 2.59 6.38 -9.33
N ALA A 43 2.62 6.48 -10.66
CA ALA A 43 3.40 5.60 -11.52
C ALA A 43 4.90 5.72 -11.23
N GLY A 44 5.52 4.61 -10.82
CA GLY A 44 6.94 4.56 -10.41
C GLY A 44 7.20 5.05 -8.98
N SER A 45 6.17 5.45 -8.23
CA SER A 45 6.27 5.79 -6.81
C SER A 45 6.46 4.53 -5.96
N ARG A 46 7.22 4.69 -4.88
CA ARG A 46 7.39 3.68 -3.82
C ARG A 46 6.54 3.99 -2.60
N ALA A 47 5.64 4.99 -2.65
CA ALA A 47 4.85 5.40 -1.50
C ALA A 47 4.00 4.25 -0.94
N GLY A 48 4.24 3.91 0.33
CA GLY A 48 3.56 2.79 1.01
C GLY A 48 4.11 1.41 0.65
N ALA A 49 5.10 1.32 -0.25
CA ALA A 49 5.80 0.08 -0.58
C ALA A 49 6.94 -0.14 0.41
N VAL A 50 6.57 -0.39 1.67
CA VAL A 50 7.52 -0.71 2.74
C VAL A 50 8.06 -2.12 2.52
N THR A 51 9.37 -2.30 2.61
CA THR A 51 10.03 -3.61 2.53
C THR A 51 11.10 -3.73 3.61
N LEU A 52 11.36 -4.95 4.06
CA LEU A 52 12.44 -5.24 4.99
C LEU A 52 13.79 -5.15 4.28
N GLU A 53 13.84 -5.53 3.00
CA GLU A 53 15.03 -5.53 2.16
C GLU A 53 14.97 -4.41 1.09
N PRO A 54 15.80 -3.35 1.20
CA PRO A 54 15.69 -2.16 0.36
C PRO A 54 15.79 -2.37 -1.16
N ASP A 55 16.40 -3.46 -1.60
CA ASP A 55 16.60 -3.77 -3.03
C ASP A 55 15.51 -4.70 -3.60
N ARG A 56 14.54 -5.14 -2.78
CA ARG A 56 13.47 -6.01 -3.27
C ARG A 56 12.55 -5.29 -4.24
N PRO A 57 12.13 -5.96 -5.33
CA PRO A 57 11.12 -5.44 -6.23
C PRO A 57 9.83 -5.14 -5.47
N ARG A 58 9.37 -3.90 -5.60
CA ARG A 58 8.15 -3.42 -4.97
C ARG A 58 7.55 -2.28 -5.77
N PHE A 59 6.24 -2.19 -5.76
CA PHE A 59 5.52 -1.18 -6.53
C PHE A 59 4.17 -0.87 -5.88
N LEU A 60 3.73 0.37 -6.06
CA LEU A 60 2.38 0.79 -5.72
C LEU A 60 1.40 0.23 -6.75
N SER A 61 0.46 -0.60 -6.29
CA SER A 61 -0.54 -1.26 -7.14
C SER A 61 -1.81 -0.42 -7.26
N ALA A 62 -2.37 0.02 -6.14
CA ALA A 62 -3.61 0.78 -6.12
C ALA A 62 -3.54 1.97 -5.18
N ALA A 63 -4.24 3.04 -5.56
CA ALA A 63 -4.51 4.19 -4.73
C ALA A 63 -6.03 4.44 -4.75
N LEU A 64 -6.62 4.57 -3.57
CA LEU A 64 -8.02 4.88 -3.36
C LEU A 64 -8.14 6.13 -2.47
N SER A 65 -9.18 6.92 -2.71
CA SER A 65 -9.48 8.12 -1.92
C SER A 65 -10.94 8.15 -1.52
N GLU A 66 -11.21 8.68 -0.35
CA GLU A 66 -12.53 8.98 0.16
C GLU A 66 -12.55 10.47 0.53
N GLY A 67 -13.29 11.24 -0.28
CA GLY A 67 -13.23 12.71 -0.29
C GLY A 67 -12.13 13.29 -1.19
N GLU A 68 -12.00 14.62 -1.15
CA GLU A 68 -11.04 15.39 -1.94
C GLU A 68 -10.29 16.42 -1.07
N GLY A 69 -9.14 16.87 -1.55
CA GLY A 69 -8.35 17.91 -0.87
C GLY A 69 -7.69 17.44 0.44
N PRO A 70 -7.37 18.37 1.36
CA PRO A 70 -6.65 18.06 2.60
C PRO A 70 -7.39 17.09 3.54
N GLU A 71 -8.72 17.07 3.48
CA GLU A 71 -9.57 16.24 4.34
C GLU A 71 -9.79 14.81 3.80
N ALA A 72 -9.27 14.52 2.60
CA ALA A 72 -9.40 13.20 1.98
C ALA A 72 -8.70 12.13 2.83
N ALA A 73 -9.34 10.97 2.96
CA ALA A 73 -8.69 9.76 3.44
C ALA A 73 -8.14 8.98 2.25
N VAL A 74 -6.91 8.49 2.35
CA VAL A 74 -6.21 7.79 1.28
C VAL A 74 -5.87 6.39 1.72
N LEU A 75 -6.12 5.41 0.85
CA LEU A 75 -5.71 4.02 1.02
C LEU A 75 -4.83 3.62 -0.17
N LEU A 76 -3.59 3.24 0.13
CA LEU A 76 -2.63 2.73 -0.83
C LEU A 76 -2.44 1.24 -0.62
N VAL A 77 -2.34 0.49 -1.72
CA VAL A 77 -1.95 -0.93 -1.70
C VAL A 77 -0.71 -1.09 -2.53
N SER A 78 0.38 -1.49 -1.89
CA SER A 78 1.64 -1.81 -2.54
C SER A 78 1.88 -3.32 -2.50
N VAL A 79 2.61 -3.81 -3.50
CA VAL A 79 3.00 -5.21 -3.61
C VAL A 79 4.52 -5.30 -3.51
N VAL A 80 5.02 -6.25 -2.72
CA VAL A 80 6.44 -6.50 -2.47
C VAL A 80 6.75 -7.96 -2.77
N GLU A 81 7.74 -8.21 -3.63
CA GLU A 81 8.18 -9.56 -4.04
C GLU A 81 9.11 -10.17 -2.98
N GLU A 82 8.53 -10.44 -1.81
CA GLU A 82 9.20 -11.01 -0.65
C GLU A 82 8.20 -11.83 0.17
N THR A 83 8.65 -12.91 0.81
CA THR A 83 7.87 -13.59 1.84
C THR A 83 7.82 -12.71 3.08
N PHE A 84 6.63 -12.51 3.62
CA PHE A 84 6.44 -11.80 4.88
C PHE A 84 5.59 -12.65 5.81
N SER A 85 5.98 -12.76 7.06
CA SER A 85 5.22 -13.43 8.09
C SER A 85 4.91 -12.45 9.24
N ALA A 86 3.84 -12.73 9.97
CA ALA A 86 3.46 -11.92 11.12
C ALA A 86 4.14 -12.43 12.41
N SER A 87 5.44 -12.76 12.37
CA SER A 87 6.19 -13.24 13.54
C SER A 87 6.56 -12.09 14.50
N PRO A 88 6.98 -12.37 15.76
CA PRO A 88 7.47 -11.33 16.67
C PRO A 88 8.67 -10.56 16.11
N SER A 89 9.63 -11.25 15.48
CA SER A 89 10.82 -10.61 14.90
C SER A 89 10.45 -9.72 13.71
N GLU A 90 9.63 -10.22 12.79
CA GLU A 90 9.20 -9.43 11.63
C GLU A 90 8.32 -8.24 12.04
N ARG A 91 7.61 -8.30 13.17
CA ARG A 91 6.88 -7.14 13.69
C ARG A 91 7.83 -5.98 13.98
N ASP A 92 8.91 -6.24 14.69
CA ASP A 92 9.85 -5.21 15.10
C ASP A 92 10.66 -4.71 13.89
N ASP A 93 11.09 -5.61 13.01
CA ASP A 93 11.77 -5.27 11.76
C ASP A 93 10.87 -4.45 10.81
N PHE A 94 9.60 -4.83 10.69
CA PHE A 94 8.62 -4.11 9.89
C PHE A 94 8.35 -2.72 10.46
N SER A 95 8.20 -2.57 11.77
CA SER A 95 8.05 -1.26 12.41
C SER A 95 9.23 -0.34 12.11
N ALA A 96 10.46 -0.84 12.23
CA ALA A 96 11.65 -0.08 11.88
C ALA A 96 11.71 0.27 10.38
N ALA A 97 11.28 -0.66 9.51
CA ALA A 97 11.19 -0.42 8.07
C ALA A 97 10.15 0.66 7.72
N VAL A 98 9.00 0.68 8.40
CA VAL A 98 7.97 1.73 8.23
C VAL A 98 8.54 3.10 8.58
N VAL A 99 9.13 3.26 9.76
CA VAL A 99 9.73 4.55 10.17
C VAL A 99 10.78 5.01 9.16
N ARG A 100 11.69 4.11 8.77
CA ARG A 100 12.73 4.39 7.78
C ARG A 100 12.16 4.77 6.41
N HIS A 101 11.08 4.13 5.97
CA HIS A 101 10.42 4.44 4.70
C HIS A 101 9.88 5.87 4.71
N PHE A 102 9.16 6.26 5.76
CA PHE A 102 8.65 7.62 5.91
C PHE A 102 9.78 8.65 5.94
N GLU A 103 10.81 8.43 6.74
CA GLU A 103 11.91 9.39 6.89
C GLU A 103 12.78 9.51 5.64
N ARG A 104 13.19 8.38 5.05
CA ARG A 104 14.21 8.36 3.99
C ARG A 104 13.64 8.39 2.58
N GLU A 105 12.49 7.75 2.36
CA GLU A 105 11.89 7.70 1.02
C GLU A 105 10.87 8.82 0.81
N LEU A 106 10.08 9.16 1.84
CA LEU A 106 9.04 10.18 1.74
C LEU A 106 9.47 11.56 2.27
N GLY A 107 10.55 11.62 3.07
CA GLY A 107 10.97 12.87 3.73
C GLY A 107 9.98 13.34 4.80
N LEU A 108 9.19 12.42 5.37
CA LEU A 108 8.15 12.67 6.37
C LEU A 108 8.56 12.06 7.71
N ALA A 109 8.28 12.77 8.80
CA ALA A 109 8.47 12.25 10.15
C ALA A 109 7.19 11.55 10.63
N LEU A 110 7.21 10.21 10.66
CA LEU A 110 6.16 9.41 11.28
C LEU A 110 6.51 9.17 12.75
N THR A 111 5.60 9.54 13.66
CA THR A 111 5.71 9.21 15.08
C THR A 111 4.90 7.93 15.34
N PRO A 112 5.56 6.76 15.54
CA PRO A 112 4.84 5.52 15.80
C PRO A 112 4.20 5.57 17.19
N GLU A 113 2.93 5.16 17.26
CA GLU A 113 2.14 5.15 18.50
C GLU A 113 1.89 3.71 18.98
N ARG A 114 1.60 2.80 18.04
CA ARG A 114 1.30 1.41 18.35
C ARG A 114 1.78 0.48 17.25
N VAL A 115 2.27 -0.69 17.64
CA VAL A 115 2.63 -1.77 16.72
C VAL A 115 1.96 -3.05 17.18
N ASP A 116 1.03 -3.56 16.38
CA ASP A 116 0.25 -4.75 16.72
C ASP A 116 0.56 -5.91 15.77
N ARG A 117 0.44 -7.12 16.29
CA ARG A 117 0.35 -8.34 15.49
C ARG A 117 -1.08 -8.81 15.51
N ARG A 118 -1.68 -8.97 14.32
CA ARG A 118 -3.00 -9.55 14.16
C ARG A 118 -2.81 -10.96 13.61
N MET A 119 -3.27 -11.96 14.37
CA MET A 119 -3.19 -13.38 13.98
C MET A 119 -4.56 -13.93 13.55
N GLY A 120 -5.45 -13.06 13.10
CA GLY A 120 -6.80 -13.42 12.65
C GLY A 120 -6.81 -14.13 11.29
N PRO A 121 -7.95 -14.10 10.57
CA PRO A 121 -8.09 -14.75 9.25
C PRO A 121 -7.02 -14.31 8.24
N VAL A 122 -6.56 -13.07 8.37
CA VAL A 122 -5.47 -12.50 7.59
C VAL A 122 -4.36 -12.06 8.56
N PRO A 123 -3.34 -12.91 8.79
CA PRO A 123 -2.24 -12.57 9.68
C PRO A 123 -1.46 -11.37 9.14
N ARG A 124 -1.14 -10.40 10.00
CA ARG A 124 -0.48 -9.15 9.60
C ARG A 124 0.20 -8.44 10.76
N VAL A 125 1.14 -7.55 10.42
CA VAL A 125 1.72 -6.57 11.34
C VAL A 125 1.12 -5.21 11.02
N GLU A 126 0.65 -4.49 12.03
CA GLU A 126 0.06 -3.16 11.91
C GLU A 126 0.91 -2.14 12.67
N VAL A 127 1.32 -1.07 12.00
CA VAL A 127 2.02 0.07 12.60
C VAL A 127 1.07 1.26 12.49
N LEU A 128 0.60 1.74 13.64
CA LEU A 128 -0.20 2.95 13.76
C LEU A 128 0.71 4.08 14.24
N GLY A 129 0.60 5.24 13.62
CA GLY A 129 1.30 6.44 14.04
C GLY A 129 0.64 7.69 13.53
N THR A 130 1.25 8.83 13.86
CA THR A 130 0.81 10.14 13.39
C THR A 130 1.93 10.87 12.67
N LEU A 131 1.56 11.70 11.70
CA LEU A 131 2.48 12.62 11.04
C LEU A 131 1.85 14.01 10.93
N ARG A 132 2.69 15.02 10.74
CA ARG A 132 2.26 16.39 10.46
C ARG A 132 2.56 16.71 9.01
N GLU A 133 1.54 17.08 8.27
CA GLU A 133 1.63 17.45 6.86
C GLU A 133 0.82 18.72 6.63
N ALA A 134 1.43 19.75 6.01
CA ALA A 134 0.78 21.02 5.70
C ALA A 134 0.01 21.67 6.89
N GLY A 135 0.50 21.50 8.12
CA GLY A 135 -0.13 22.04 9.33
C GLY A 135 -1.25 21.17 9.93
N GLN A 136 -1.59 20.06 9.29
CA GLN A 136 -2.59 19.10 9.75
C GLN A 136 -1.94 17.87 10.36
N VAL A 137 -2.53 17.34 11.43
CA VAL A 137 -2.13 16.04 12.00
C VAL A 137 -2.93 14.94 11.31
N ARG A 138 -2.22 13.97 10.75
CA ARG A 138 -2.82 12.81 10.08
C ARG A 138 -2.46 11.55 10.85
N THR A 139 -3.44 10.67 11.00
CA THR A 139 -3.22 9.30 11.49
C THR A 139 -2.89 8.41 10.29
N VAL A 140 -1.88 7.58 10.47
CA VAL A 140 -1.39 6.66 9.45
C VAL A 140 -1.34 5.25 10.02
N LEU A 141 -1.99 4.32 9.33
CA LEU A 141 -1.87 2.89 9.56
C LEU A 141 -1.09 2.26 8.40
N VAL A 142 -0.06 1.49 8.70
CA VAL A 142 0.65 0.67 7.73
C VAL A 142 0.53 -0.80 8.13
N ALA A 143 -0.05 -1.62 7.26
CA ALA A 143 -0.28 -3.04 7.49
C ALA A 143 0.50 -3.89 6.50
N GLY A 144 1.46 -4.68 6.98
CA GLY A 144 2.14 -5.73 6.21
C GLY A 144 1.38 -7.04 6.35
N LEU A 145 0.83 -7.55 5.24
CA LEU A 145 -0.02 -8.74 5.21
C LEU A 145 0.82 -10.00 5.01
N ALA A 146 0.70 -11.00 5.88
CA ALA A 146 1.52 -12.21 5.79
C ALA A 146 1.18 -13.02 4.53
N SER A 147 2.22 -13.38 3.76
CA SER A 147 2.09 -14.16 2.54
C SER A 147 3.47 -14.68 2.08
N VAL A 148 3.47 -15.72 1.24
CA VAL A 148 4.69 -16.40 0.76
C VAL A 148 5.04 -15.91 -0.64
N GLY A 149 6.32 -15.57 -0.86
CA GLY A 149 6.89 -15.15 -2.15
C GLY A 149 6.53 -13.73 -2.57
N ARG A 150 5.33 -13.28 -2.22
CA ARG A 150 4.83 -11.92 -2.45
C ARG A 150 3.86 -11.55 -1.35
N HIS A 151 3.93 -10.33 -0.85
CA HIS A 151 2.96 -9.80 0.10
C HIS A 151 2.47 -8.41 -0.29
N ALA A 152 1.36 -8.01 0.32
CA ALA A 152 0.82 -6.67 0.19
C ALA A 152 1.13 -5.84 1.43
N VAL A 153 1.39 -4.55 1.21
CA VAL A 153 1.44 -3.53 2.24
C VAL A 153 0.33 -2.54 1.98
N VAL A 154 -0.57 -2.41 2.95
CA VAL A 154 -1.69 -1.46 2.89
C VAL A 154 -1.36 -0.28 3.78
N MET A 155 -1.38 0.93 3.23
CA MET A 155 -1.21 2.17 3.97
C MET A 155 -2.51 2.96 3.94
N VAL A 156 -3.02 3.36 5.09
CA VAL A 156 -4.17 4.27 5.20
C VAL A 156 -3.72 5.55 5.89
N SER A 157 -4.05 6.70 5.31
CA SER A 157 -3.80 8.01 5.89
C SER A 157 -5.07 8.84 5.90
N ALA A 158 -5.47 9.33 7.07
CA ALA A 158 -6.65 10.19 7.22
C ALA A 158 -6.36 11.34 8.20
N PRO A 159 -7.12 12.44 8.15
CA PRO A 159 -7.12 13.43 9.23
C PRO A 159 -7.34 12.75 10.58
N ALA A 160 -6.56 13.12 11.60
CA ALA A 160 -6.64 12.46 12.90
C ALA A 160 -8.05 12.50 13.51
N VAL A 161 -8.80 13.58 13.26
CA VAL A 161 -10.19 13.77 13.72
C VAL A 161 -11.19 12.79 13.09
N ARG A 162 -10.87 12.20 11.93
CA ARG A 162 -11.73 11.23 11.22
C ARG A 162 -11.36 9.78 11.52
N TRP A 163 -10.22 9.55 12.18
CA TRP A 163 -9.67 8.20 12.33
C TRP A 163 -10.56 7.27 13.15
N GLU A 164 -11.17 7.76 14.24
CA GLU A 164 -12.00 6.91 15.11
C GLU A 164 -13.21 6.32 14.39
N GLU A 165 -13.82 7.09 13.49
CA GLU A 165 -14.95 6.66 12.66
C GLU A 165 -14.52 5.69 11.55
N LEU A 166 -13.37 5.96 10.92
CA LEU A 166 -12.87 5.19 9.78
C LEU A 166 -12.22 3.86 10.21
N ALA A 167 -11.59 3.81 11.39
CA ALA A 167 -10.78 2.69 11.83
C ALA A 167 -11.52 1.33 11.81
N PRO A 168 -12.77 1.19 12.27
CA PRO A 168 -13.51 -0.07 12.19
C PRO A 168 -13.69 -0.58 10.76
N GLN A 169 -13.96 0.33 9.80
CA GLN A 169 -14.16 -0.04 8.40
C GLN A 169 -12.85 -0.46 7.74
N VAL A 170 -11.75 0.24 8.06
CA VAL A 170 -10.40 -0.14 7.62
C VAL A 170 -10.03 -1.52 8.15
N GLN A 171 -10.32 -1.81 9.42
CA GLN A 171 -10.05 -3.12 10.01
C GLN A 171 -10.87 -4.23 9.34
N ALA A 172 -12.17 -4.02 9.14
CA ALA A 172 -13.02 -4.95 8.41
C ALA A 172 -12.52 -5.18 6.97
N SER A 173 -12.09 -4.11 6.29
CA SER A 173 -11.51 -4.17 4.95
C SER A 173 -10.25 -5.06 4.90
N LEU A 174 -9.31 -4.86 5.84
CA LEU A 174 -8.09 -5.66 5.95
C LEU A 174 -8.35 -7.15 6.22
N GLU A 175 -9.45 -7.47 6.92
CA GLU A 175 -9.85 -8.86 7.16
C GLU A 175 -10.39 -9.57 5.91
N THR A 176 -10.82 -8.82 4.89
CA THR A 176 -11.24 -9.39 3.60
C THR A 176 -10.08 -9.66 2.64
N PHE A 177 -8.88 -9.18 2.99
CA PHE A 177 -7.74 -9.18 2.08
C PHE A 177 -7.23 -10.60 1.83
N ARG A 178 -7.00 -10.92 0.56
CA ARG A 178 -6.41 -12.18 0.13
C ARG A 178 -5.38 -11.95 -0.95
N MET A 179 -4.20 -12.55 -0.75
CA MET A 179 -3.26 -12.75 -1.85
C MET A 179 -3.77 -13.93 -2.68
N GLU A 180 -3.90 -13.71 -3.98
CA GLU A 180 -4.24 -14.78 -4.92
C GLU A 180 -2.96 -15.56 -5.21
N ALA A 181 -3.04 -16.90 -5.16
CA ALA A 181 -1.92 -17.71 -5.60
C ALA A 181 -1.58 -17.32 -7.04
N PRO A 182 -0.29 -17.17 -7.38
CA PRO A 182 0.08 -16.88 -8.76
C PRO A 182 -0.53 -17.98 -9.62
N ALA A 183 -1.40 -17.59 -10.56
CA ALA A 183 -1.92 -18.51 -11.54
C ALA A 183 -0.70 -19.17 -12.17
N HIS A 184 -0.52 -20.48 -11.96
CA HIS A 184 0.53 -21.24 -12.60
C HIS A 184 0.26 -21.21 -14.10
N VAL A 185 0.73 -20.15 -14.76
CA VAL A 185 0.83 -20.10 -16.20
C VAL A 185 2.00 -21.03 -16.52
N SER A 186 1.65 -22.29 -16.80
CA SER A 186 2.56 -23.27 -17.38
C SER A 186 2.93 -22.85 -18.81
N LEU A 187 3.69 -21.78 -18.95
CA LEU A 187 4.31 -21.42 -20.22
C LEU A 187 5.65 -22.14 -20.34
N SER A 188 5.56 -23.24 -21.08
CA SER A 188 6.65 -23.98 -21.71
C SER A 188 7.81 -23.07 -22.13
N ASN A 189 9.00 -23.40 -21.64
CA ASN A 189 10.28 -22.89 -22.11
C ASN A 189 10.40 -23.05 -23.63
N ARG A 190 10.29 -21.94 -24.38
CA ARG A 190 10.99 -21.68 -25.66
C ARG A 190 10.42 -20.40 -26.28
N THR A 191 11.15 -19.29 -26.15
CA THR A 191 11.34 -18.17 -27.12
C THR A 191 11.77 -16.91 -26.38
N THR A 192 12.80 -17.04 -25.53
CA THR A 192 13.57 -15.90 -25.05
C THR A 192 14.69 -15.65 -26.05
N GLY A 193 14.63 -14.52 -26.77
CA GLY A 193 15.76 -14.03 -27.55
C GLY A 193 15.40 -13.50 -28.93
N ALA A 194 14.75 -12.32 -29.00
CA ALA A 194 14.83 -11.47 -30.19
C ALA A 194 14.35 -10.01 -29.97
N LEU A 195 13.53 -9.72 -28.94
CA LEU A 195 12.87 -8.40 -28.82
C LEU A 195 13.46 -7.43 -27.77
N ALA A 196 14.48 -7.83 -27.01
CA ALA A 196 15.09 -6.97 -25.98
C ALA A 196 16.08 -5.92 -26.52
N GLY A 197 16.59 -6.09 -27.75
CA GLY A 197 17.61 -5.20 -28.32
C GLY A 197 17.08 -3.89 -28.91
N ALA A 198 15.81 -3.84 -29.33
CA ALA A 198 15.26 -2.68 -30.05
C ALA A 198 14.63 -1.61 -29.14
N LEU A 199 14.18 -1.97 -27.92
CA LEU A 199 13.53 -1.03 -27.00
C LEU A 199 14.50 -0.25 -26.11
N ALA A 200 15.73 -0.75 -25.90
CA ALA A 200 16.75 -0.04 -25.12
C ALA A 200 17.29 1.22 -25.83
N GLY A 201 17.33 1.23 -27.18
CA GLY A 201 17.80 2.38 -27.96
C GLY A 201 16.85 3.58 -27.95
N ALA A 202 15.54 3.34 -27.90
CA ALA A 202 14.53 4.40 -27.95
C ALA A 202 14.39 5.18 -26.63
N LEU A 203 14.62 4.53 -25.48
CA LEU A 203 14.51 5.16 -24.16
C LEU A 203 15.68 6.10 -23.84
N VAL A 204 16.91 5.76 -24.27
CA VAL A 204 18.10 6.61 -24.05
C VAL A 204 18.04 7.89 -24.90
N ALA A 205 17.53 7.80 -26.13
CA ALA A 205 17.37 8.96 -27.01
C ALA A 205 16.30 9.95 -26.48
N SER A 206 15.20 9.44 -25.90
CA SER A 206 14.13 10.26 -25.33
C SER A 206 14.58 11.02 -24.06
N TYR A 207 15.36 10.37 -23.19
CA TYR A 207 15.89 11.00 -21.97
C TYR A 207 16.93 12.10 -22.25
N MET A 208 17.81 11.90 -23.24
CA MET A 208 18.81 12.92 -23.63
C MET A 208 18.18 14.12 -24.35
N ALA A 209 17.07 13.94 -25.08
CA ALA A 209 16.34 15.02 -25.71
C ALA A 209 15.57 15.90 -24.70
N TRP A 210 15.10 15.32 -23.59
CA TRP A 210 14.45 16.04 -22.50
C TRP A 210 15.44 16.89 -21.67
N ARG A 211 16.65 16.38 -21.42
CA ARG A 211 17.69 17.10 -20.65
C ARG A 211 18.18 18.39 -21.33
N ARG A 212 18.16 18.47 -22.67
CA ARG A 212 18.63 19.64 -23.43
C ARG A 212 17.64 20.81 -23.47
N ARG A 213 16.40 20.64 -22.97
CA ARG A 213 15.36 21.68 -23.02
C ARG A 213 15.18 22.47 -21.72
N ARG A 214 16.15 22.44 -20.80
CA ARG A 214 16.19 23.41 -19.69
C ARG A 214 17.04 24.62 -20.09
N PRO A 215 16.44 25.75 -20.49
CA PRO A 215 17.14 27.02 -20.45
C PRO A 215 17.41 27.36 -18.97
N GLU A 216 18.67 27.70 -18.68
CA GLU A 216 19.06 28.39 -17.46
C GLU A 216 18.29 29.71 -17.40
N ASN A 217 17.25 29.74 -16.55
CA ASN A 217 16.62 30.99 -16.17
C ASN A 217 17.30 31.45 -14.87
N THR A 218 18.54 31.89 -15.01
CA THR A 218 19.23 32.71 -14.01
C THR A 218 19.06 34.14 -14.47
N SER A 219 17.99 34.78 -13.99
CA SER A 219 17.82 36.22 -14.06
C SER A 219 18.90 36.89 -13.20
N MET A 220 19.72 37.71 -13.87
CA MET A 220 20.24 38.97 -13.35
C MET A 220 20.03 40.02 -14.43
#